data_AF-A0A1S2Y8H3-F1
#
_entry.id   AF-A0A1S2Y8H3-F1
#
_cell.length_a   1.000
_cell.length_b   1.000
_cell.length_c   1.000
_cell.angle_alpha   90.00
_cell.angle_beta   90.00
_cell.angle_gamma   90.00
#
_symmetry.space_group_name_H-M   'P 1'
#
loop_
_entity.id
_entity.type
_entity.pdbx_description
1 polymer ?
#
loop_
_entity_poly.entity_id
_entity_poly.type
_entity_poly.pdbx_seq_one_letter_code
_entity_poly.pdbx_strand_id
1 'polypeptide(L)'
;FVEPAKSAYATKARIRRTIEAEGIPYTYVSSNFFAAYFLPSLSQPGGATSPPRDKVVILGDGNPKAVFNKEEDIATYIIKAVDDPRTLNKILYIRPSANALSFNDLVSLWENKIGKTLERIYVPEEQLIKQIQESSPPLNMILSIAHCVYVKGDHTNFEIEPSFGVEATTLYPDVKYTTVDEFLNQFL
;
A
#
# COMPACT_ATOMS: atom_id res chain seq x y z
N PHE A 1 12.95 0.61 8.43
CA PHE A 1 11.79 1.35 8.95
C PHE A 1 12.24 2.52 9.82
N VAL A 2 11.66 3.70 9.59
CA VAL A 2 11.82 4.90 10.44
C VAL A 2 10.70 4.90 11.48
N GLU A 3 10.92 5.49 12.67
CA GLU A 3 9.84 5.68 13.64
C GLU A 3 8.83 6.72 13.13
N PRO A 4 7.53 6.62 13.49
CA PRO A 4 6.94 5.61 14.38
C PRO A 4 6.47 4.31 13.70
N ALA A 5 6.54 4.19 12.37
CA ALA A 5 6.12 2.98 11.65
C ALA A 5 6.87 1.71 12.13
N LYS A 6 8.17 1.84 12.42
CA LYS A 6 8.99 0.74 12.96
C LYS A 6 8.36 0.11 14.21
N SER A 7 8.02 0.92 15.22
CA SER A 7 7.39 0.44 16.46
C SER A 7 5.99 -0.14 16.23
N ALA A 8 5.20 0.46 15.32
CA ALA A 8 3.88 -0.05 14.96
C ALA A 8 3.96 -1.45 14.33
N TYR A 9 4.89 -1.67 13.38
CA TYR A 9 5.11 -2.98 12.78
C TYR A 9 5.65 -4.00 13.77
N ALA A 10 6.60 -3.61 14.64
CA ALA A 10 7.12 -4.49 15.68
C ALA A 10 6.01 -4.97 16.63
N THR A 11 5.06 -4.09 16.97
CA THR A 11 3.90 -4.44 17.79
C THR A 11 3.02 -5.49 17.10
N LYS A 12 2.70 -5.32 15.82
CA LYS A 12 1.95 -6.32 15.05
C LYS A 12 2.69 -7.66 14.94
N ALA A 13 4.00 -7.62 14.70
CA ALA A 13 4.82 -8.83 14.64
C ALA A 13 4.82 -9.61 15.96
N ARG A 14 4.90 -8.92 17.11
CA ARG A 14 4.79 -9.55 18.44
C ARG A 14 3.44 -10.24 18.63
N ILE A 15 2.34 -9.61 18.22
CA ILE A 15 1.00 -10.22 18.29
C ILE A 15 0.96 -11.51 17.46
N ARG A 16 1.54 -11.50 16.24
CA ARG A 16 1.61 -12.70 15.40
C ARG A 16 2.35 -13.85 16.09
N ARG A 17 3.51 -13.55 16.68
CA ARG A 17 4.27 -14.56 17.47
C ARG A 17 3.48 -15.11 18.64
N THR A 18 2.69 -14.29 19.34
CA THR A 18 1.80 -14.76 20.42
C THR A 18 0.71 -15.70 19.87
N ILE A 19 0.03 -15.32 18.79
CA ILE A 19 -1.00 -16.17 18.15
C ILE A 19 -0.43 -17.54 17.77
N GLU A 20 0.77 -17.55 17.16
CA GLU A 20 1.46 -18.77 16.76
C GLU A 20 1.88 -19.64 17.96
N ALA A 21 2.41 -19.02 19.02
CA ALA A 21 2.85 -19.73 20.23
C ALA A 21 1.67 -20.38 20.98
N GLU A 22 0.51 -19.75 20.97
CA GLU A 22 -0.73 -20.27 21.57
C GLU A 22 -1.43 -21.33 20.68
N GLY A 23 -0.89 -21.61 19.48
CA GLY A 23 -1.47 -22.59 18.56
C GLY A 23 -2.84 -22.19 18.00
N ILE A 24 -3.17 -20.89 18.03
CA ILE A 24 -4.44 -20.37 17.52
C ILE A 24 -4.41 -20.40 15.99
N PRO A 25 -5.39 -21.04 15.31
CA PRO A 25 -5.52 -20.98 13.86
C PRO A 25 -5.62 -19.53 13.36
N TYR A 26 -4.86 -19.18 12.32
CA TYR A 26 -4.82 -17.80 11.83
C TYR A 26 -4.76 -17.68 10.32
N THR A 27 -5.15 -16.50 9.84
CA THR A 27 -4.76 -15.96 8.54
C THR A 27 -4.38 -14.51 8.73
N TYR A 28 -3.16 -14.13 8.36
CA TYR A 28 -2.74 -12.73 8.40
C TYR A 28 -2.97 -12.09 7.05
N VAL A 29 -3.89 -11.13 6.98
CA VAL A 29 -4.18 -10.44 5.72
C VAL A 29 -3.26 -9.23 5.57
N SER A 30 -2.45 -9.24 4.51
CA SER A 30 -1.58 -8.14 4.09
C SER A 30 -2.19 -7.46 2.88
N SER A 31 -3.11 -6.53 3.14
CA SER A 31 -3.91 -5.83 2.12
C SER A 31 -3.20 -4.66 1.43
N ASN A 32 -2.00 -4.28 1.87
CA ASN A 32 -1.26 -3.10 1.41
C ASN A 32 -2.06 -1.80 1.59
N PHE A 33 -2.01 -0.85 0.65
CA PHE A 33 -2.68 0.44 0.78
C PHE A 33 -4.17 0.38 0.42
N PHE A 34 -4.98 1.05 1.24
CA PHE A 34 -6.39 1.32 0.98
C PHE A 34 -6.53 2.37 -0.12
N ALA A 35 -7.24 2.01 -1.20
CA ALA A 35 -7.42 2.88 -2.35
C ALA A 35 -8.09 4.20 -1.95
N ALA A 36 -9.18 4.18 -1.18
CA ALA A 36 -9.91 5.38 -0.81
C ALA A 36 -9.18 6.27 0.22
N TYR A 37 -8.10 5.78 0.84
CA TYR A 37 -7.23 6.62 1.65
C TYR A 37 -6.12 7.28 0.83
N PHE A 38 -5.42 6.51 -0.02
CA PHE A 38 -4.20 6.97 -0.67
C PHE A 38 -4.40 7.54 -2.07
N LEU A 39 -5.36 7.04 -2.86
CA LEU A 39 -5.55 7.48 -4.24
C LEU A 39 -6.24 8.84 -4.38
N PRO A 40 -7.23 9.24 -3.55
CA PRO A 40 -7.88 10.54 -3.71
C PRO A 40 -6.92 11.72 -3.63
N SER A 41 -5.82 11.61 -2.88
CA SER A 41 -4.80 12.66 -2.84
C SER A 41 -3.57 12.34 -3.69
N LEU A 42 -3.52 11.22 -4.41
CA LEU A 42 -2.27 10.62 -4.94
C LEU A 42 -1.15 10.58 -3.88
N SER A 43 -1.53 10.16 -2.66
CA SER A 43 -0.66 10.09 -1.48
C SER A 43 0.01 11.41 -1.10
N GLN A 44 -0.51 12.55 -1.57
CA GLN A 44 -0.04 13.85 -1.14
C GLN A 44 -0.49 14.14 0.30
N PRO A 45 0.41 14.70 1.14
CA PRO A 45 0.03 15.15 2.47
C PRO A 45 -0.87 16.40 2.40
N GLY A 46 -1.56 16.73 3.49
CA GLY A 46 -2.36 17.96 3.60
C GLY A 46 -3.87 17.79 3.45
N GLY A 47 -4.38 16.56 3.42
CA GLY A 47 -5.82 16.29 3.50
C GLY A 47 -6.61 16.60 2.23
N ALA A 48 -5.94 16.71 1.08
CA ALA A 48 -6.62 16.83 -0.21
C ALA A 48 -7.51 15.61 -0.46
N THR A 49 -8.72 15.85 -0.96
CA THR A 49 -9.72 14.80 -1.26
C THR A 49 -9.88 14.58 -2.77
N SER A 50 -9.04 15.21 -3.59
CA SER A 50 -9.01 15.05 -5.04
C SER A 50 -7.57 15.11 -5.55
N PRO A 51 -7.24 14.33 -6.60
CA PRO A 51 -5.88 14.25 -7.10
C PRO A 51 -5.34 15.63 -7.56
N PRO A 52 -4.05 15.91 -7.36
CA PRO A 52 -3.45 17.17 -7.78
C PRO A 52 -3.54 17.36 -9.31
N ARG A 53 -3.77 18.60 -9.75
CA ARG A 53 -3.86 18.97 -11.18
C ARG A 53 -2.75 19.92 -11.65
N ASP A 54 -1.85 20.35 -10.76
CA ASP A 54 -0.75 21.27 -11.09
C ASP A 54 0.63 20.70 -10.73
N LYS A 55 0.82 20.31 -9.48
CA LYS A 55 2.11 19.81 -8.95
C LYS A 55 1.92 18.58 -8.09
N VAL A 56 2.92 17.71 -8.06
CA VAL A 56 2.92 16.49 -7.24
C VAL A 56 4.29 16.27 -6.62
N VAL A 57 4.30 15.93 -5.33
CA VAL A 57 5.50 15.55 -4.59
C VAL A 57 5.67 14.04 -4.65
N ILE A 58 6.83 13.61 -5.11
CA ILE A 58 7.21 12.21 -5.24
C ILE A 58 8.30 11.90 -4.22
N LEU A 59 8.07 10.88 -3.39
CA LEU A 59 9.02 10.48 -2.36
C LEU A 59 10.08 9.55 -2.94
N GLY A 60 11.36 9.83 -2.67
CA GLY A 60 12.48 9.10 -3.27
C GLY A 60 12.63 9.38 -4.76
N ASP A 61 12.99 8.36 -5.53
CA ASP A 61 13.07 8.41 -6.99
C ASP A 61 11.73 8.08 -7.68
N GLY A 62 10.73 7.63 -6.90
CA GLY A 62 9.40 7.27 -7.36
C GLY A 62 9.30 5.93 -8.08
N ASN A 63 10.35 5.10 -8.08
CA ASN A 63 10.40 3.82 -8.80
C ASN A 63 9.89 2.59 -8.03
N PRO A 64 10.03 2.50 -6.69
CA PRO A 64 9.43 1.41 -5.93
C PRO A 64 7.92 1.33 -6.12
N LYS A 65 7.40 0.10 -6.25
CA LYS A 65 5.97 -0.13 -6.47
C LYS A 65 5.20 -0.16 -5.15
N ALA A 66 4.09 0.56 -5.13
CA ALA A 66 3.06 0.46 -4.12
C ALA A 66 1.87 -0.33 -4.67
N VAL A 67 1.16 -1.04 -3.80
CA VAL A 67 -0.05 -1.78 -4.15
C VAL A 67 -1.24 -1.12 -3.49
N PHE A 68 -2.23 -0.73 -4.30
CA PHE A 68 -3.45 -0.06 -3.85
C PHE A 68 -4.65 -0.96 -4.08
N ASN A 69 -5.41 -1.27 -3.05
CA ASN A 69 -6.57 -2.13 -3.15
C ASN A 69 -7.80 -1.42 -2.62
N LYS A 70 -8.90 -1.49 -3.37
CA LYS A 70 -10.19 -1.00 -2.93
C LYS A 70 -10.69 -1.85 -1.75
N GLU A 71 -11.27 -1.17 -0.78
CA GLU A 71 -11.66 -1.71 0.51
C GLU A 71 -12.69 -2.84 0.37
N GLU A 72 -13.64 -2.71 -0.55
CA GLU A 72 -14.62 -3.76 -0.87
C GLU A 72 -13.98 -5.01 -1.50
N ASP A 73 -12.93 -4.84 -2.31
CA ASP A 73 -12.20 -5.97 -2.89
C ASP A 73 -11.36 -6.68 -1.81
N ILE A 74 -10.75 -5.92 -0.90
CA ILE A 74 -10.06 -6.46 0.27
C ILE A 74 -11.03 -7.30 1.11
N ALA A 75 -12.22 -6.77 1.40
CA ALA A 75 -13.26 -7.49 2.12
C ALA A 75 -13.66 -8.79 1.40
N THR A 76 -13.80 -8.75 0.08
CA THR A 76 -14.12 -9.93 -0.74
C THR A 76 -13.05 -11.02 -0.60
N TYR A 77 -11.76 -10.67 -0.68
CA TYR A 77 -10.67 -11.63 -0.46
C TYR A 77 -10.62 -12.16 0.97
N ILE A 78 -10.92 -11.33 1.98
CA ILE A 78 -10.99 -11.77 3.38
C ILE A 78 -12.08 -12.84 3.55
N ILE A 79 -13.28 -12.59 3.02
CA ILE A 79 -14.41 -13.53 3.13
C ILE A 79 -14.11 -14.84 2.39
N LYS A 80 -13.49 -14.78 1.20
CA LYS A 80 -13.08 -16.01 0.50
C LYS A 80 -12.02 -16.81 1.25
N ALA A 81 -11.19 -16.15 2.04
CA ALA A 81 -10.08 -16.77 2.77
C ALA A 81 -10.44 -17.33 4.14
N VAL A 82 -11.61 -17.01 4.71
CA VAL A 82 -11.92 -17.31 6.12
C VAL A 82 -11.97 -18.82 6.40
N ASP A 83 -12.56 -19.59 5.49
CA ASP A 83 -12.74 -21.05 5.62
C ASP A 83 -11.91 -21.85 4.60
N ASP A 84 -11.02 -21.19 3.86
CA ASP A 84 -10.18 -21.86 2.86
C ASP A 84 -8.99 -22.56 3.56
N PRO A 85 -8.86 -23.89 3.49
CA PRO A 85 -7.74 -24.58 4.13
C PRO A 85 -6.37 -24.16 3.58
N ARG A 86 -6.31 -23.56 2.37
CA ARG A 86 -5.07 -23.05 1.77
C ARG A 86 -4.53 -21.79 2.47
N THR A 87 -5.35 -21.09 3.26
CA THR A 87 -4.97 -19.87 3.99
C THR A 87 -4.77 -20.12 5.49
N LEU A 88 -5.04 -21.34 5.96
CA LEU A 88 -4.82 -21.76 7.34
C LEU A 88 -3.33 -21.63 7.70
N ASN A 89 -3.05 -20.85 8.75
CA ASN A 89 -1.71 -20.53 9.25
C ASN A 89 -0.81 -19.91 8.16
N LYS A 90 -1.39 -19.05 7.30
CA LYS A 90 -0.68 -18.32 6.24
C LYS A 90 -0.84 -16.81 6.35
N ILE A 91 0.05 -16.12 5.65
CA ILE A 91 -0.13 -14.71 5.27
C ILE A 91 -0.82 -14.68 3.90
N LEU A 92 -2.00 -14.07 3.82
CA LEU A 92 -2.67 -13.78 2.56
C LEU A 92 -2.23 -12.39 2.07
N TYR A 93 -1.43 -12.36 1.01
CA TYR A 93 -1.03 -11.11 0.34
C TYR A 93 -2.03 -10.76 -0.74
N ILE A 94 -2.48 -9.51 -0.78
CA ILE A 94 -3.36 -9.01 -1.85
C ILE A 94 -2.51 -8.11 -2.75
N ARG A 95 -1.93 -8.69 -3.81
CA ARG A 95 -0.99 -8.00 -4.72
C ARG A 95 -1.42 -8.12 -6.20
N PRO A 96 -2.62 -7.63 -6.56
CA PRO A 96 -3.03 -7.60 -7.97
C PRO A 96 -2.01 -6.81 -8.80
N SER A 97 -1.54 -7.44 -9.89
CA SER A 97 -0.49 -6.87 -10.74
C SER A 97 -0.87 -5.52 -11.35
N ALA A 98 -2.14 -5.33 -11.72
CA ALA A 98 -2.63 -4.07 -12.29
C ALA A 98 -2.67 -2.92 -11.27
N ASN A 99 -2.61 -3.21 -9.97
CA ASN A 99 -2.58 -2.19 -8.92
C ASN A 99 -1.21 -2.00 -8.28
N ALA A 100 -0.19 -2.72 -8.77
CA ALA A 100 1.20 -2.58 -8.35
C ALA A 100 1.89 -1.52 -9.22
N LEU A 101 1.80 -0.26 -8.81
CA LEU A 101 2.30 0.90 -9.57
C LEU A 101 3.41 1.60 -8.80
N SER A 102 4.45 2.04 -9.51
CA SER A 102 5.39 3.00 -8.95
C SER A 102 4.70 4.37 -8.78
N PHE A 103 5.28 5.26 -7.97
CA PHE A 103 4.74 6.62 -7.86
C PHE A 103 4.82 7.34 -9.22
N ASN A 104 5.88 7.11 -9.99
CA ASN A 104 6.02 7.63 -11.35
C ASN A 104 4.92 7.09 -12.29
N ASP A 105 4.58 5.80 -12.21
CA ASP A 105 3.50 5.21 -13.00
C ASP A 105 2.14 5.79 -12.61
N LEU A 106 1.89 5.93 -11.30
CA LEU A 106 0.64 6.50 -10.77
C LEU A 106 0.43 7.95 -11.23
N VAL A 107 1.49 8.77 -11.19
CA VAL A 107 1.43 10.15 -11.69
C VAL A 107 1.18 10.16 -13.19
N SER A 108 1.90 9.34 -13.96
CA SER A 108 1.75 9.27 -15.42
C SER A 108 0.34 8.82 -15.81
N LEU A 109 -0.23 7.85 -15.08
CA LEU A 109 -1.60 7.39 -15.24
C LEU A 109 -2.59 8.55 -15.04
N TRP A 110 -2.40 9.36 -14.00
CA TRP A 110 -3.26 10.50 -13.72
C TRP A 110 -3.11 11.62 -14.76
N GLU A 111 -1.88 11.96 -15.15
CA GLU A 111 -1.59 12.94 -16.21
C GLU A 111 -2.28 12.58 -17.53
N ASN A 112 -2.25 11.30 -17.91
CA ASN A 112 -2.94 10.79 -19.10
C ASN A 112 -4.46 10.98 -18.99
N LYS A 113 -5.05 10.75 -17.81
CA LYS A 113 -6.49 10.93 -17.57
C LYS A 113 -6.92 12.39 -17.67
N ILE A 114 -6.13 13.33 -17.13
CA ILE A 114 -6.47 14.77 -17.15
C ILE A 114 -5.96 15.51 -18.39
N GLY A 115 -5.20 14.86 -19.27
CA GLY A 115 -4.61 15.48 -20.45
C GLY A 115 -3.61 16.59 -20.15
N LYS A 116 -2.95 16.54 -18.99
CA LYS A 116 -2.03 17.59 -18.51
C LYS A 116 -0.86 16.97 -17.73
N THR A 117 0.36 17.41 -18.04
CA THR A 117 1.57 17.07 -17.28
C THR A 117 1.65 17.88 -15.99
N LEU A 118 2.00 17.23 -14.88
CA LEU A 118 2.20 17.86 -13.58
C LEU A 118 3.66 18.27 -13.38
N GLU A 119 3.88 19.32 -12.61
CA GLU A 119 5.20 19.60 -12.05
C GLU A 119 5.55 18.52 -11.01
N ARG A 120 6.56 17.69 -11.30
CA ARG A 120 7.00 16.62 -10.41
C ARG A 120 8.15 17.10 -9.53
N ILE A 121 7.95 17.05 -8.22
CA ILE A 121 8.94 17.47 -7.22
C ILE A 121 9.41 16.23 -6.46
N TYR A 122 10.67 15.86 -6.62
CA TYR A 122 11.24 14.70 -5.94
C TYR A 122 11.82 15.08 -4.58
N VAL A 123 11.49 14.31 -3.54
CA VAL A 123 12.01 14.49 -2.18
C VAL A 123 12.98 13.35 -1.86
N PRO A 124 14.29 13.63 -1.73
CA PRO A 124 15.28 12.61 -1.37
C PRO A 124 14.98 11.95 -0.03
N GLU A 125 15.41 10.69 0.14
CA GLU A 125 15.18 9.92 1.37
C GLU A 125 15.64 10.68 2.63
N GLU A 126 16.82 11.29 2.60
CA GLU A 126 17.37 12.03 3.74
C GLU A 126 16.48 13.21 4.17
N GLN A 127 15.89 13.90 3.19
CA GLN A 127 14.97 15.00 3.46
C GLN A 127 13.65 14.48 4.03
N LEU A 128 13.13 13.37 3.48
CA LEU A 128 11.93 12.72 4.01
C LEU A 128 12.13 12.24 5.47
N ILE A 129 13.30 11.67 5.80
CA ILE A 129 13.63 11.25 7.17
C ILE A 129 13.60 12.45 8.13
N LYS A 130 14.16 13.59 7.74
CA LYS A 130 14.09 14.83 8.54
C LYS A 130 12.64 15.29 8.72
N GLN A 131 11.85 15.31 7.64
CA GLN A 131 10.43 15.66 7.71
C GLN A 131 9.65 14.76 8.67
N ILE A 132 9.94 13.44 8.69
CA ILE A 132 9.31 12.50 9.63
C ILE A 132 9.65 12.87 11.08
N GLN A 133 10.92 13.19 11.37
CA GLN A 133 11.39 13.54 12.70
C GLN A 133 10.82 14.87 13.21
N GLU A 134 10.63 15.83 12.30
CA GLU A 134 10.13 17.18 12.62
C GLU A 134 8.59 17.26 12.65
N SER A 135 7.89 16.28 12.06
CA SER A 135 6.42 16.26 12.00
C SER A 135 5.79 15.76 13.31
N SER A 136 4.63 16.31 13.65
CA SER A 136 3.78 15.81 14.74
C SER A 136 2.84 14.68 14.27
N PRO A 137 2.30 13.87 15.20
CA PRO A 137 1.20 12.95 14.88
C PRO A 137 -0.05 13.70 14.39
N PRO A 138 -0.80 13.14 13.41
CA PRO A 138 -0.59 11.83 12.77
C PRO A 138 0.37 11.87 11.55
N LEU A 139 0.86 13.05 11.15
CA LEU A 139 1.62 13.22 9.91
C LEU A 139 2.94 12.43 9.91
N ASN A 140 3.69 12.43 11.00
CA ASN A 140 4.93 11.66 11.10
C ASN A 140 4.72 10.15 10.87
N MET A 141 3.61 9.59 11.37
CA MET A 141 3.24 8.20 11.12
C MET A 141 2.98 7.97 9.64
N ILE A 142 2.16 8.82 9.01
CA ILE A 142 1.84 8.71 7.57
C ILE A 142 3.11 8.77 6.73
N LEU A 143 3.99 9.74 6.97
CA LEU A 143 5.26 9.89 6.26
C LEU A 143 6.20 8.71 6.52
N SER A 144 6.24 8.18 7.75
CA SER A 144 7.06 7.01 8.07
C SER A 144 6.57 5.74 7.36
N ILE A 145 5.25 5.56 7.20
CA ILE A 145 4.67 4.48 6.40
C ILE A 145 4.96 4.69 4.91
N ALA A 146 4.80 5.92 4.42
CA ALA A 146 5.09 6.28 3.04
C ALA A 146 6.56 6.03 2.68
N HIS A 147 7.50 6.28 3.60
CA HIS A 147 8.92 5.92 3.44
C HIS A 147 9.13 4.42 3.25
N CYS A 148 8.48 3.58 4.07
CA CYS A 148 8.55 2.11 3.93
C CYS A 148 8.14 1.65 2.53
N VAL A 149 7.08 2.25 1.99
CA VAL A 149 6.49 1.81 0.73
C VAL A 149 7.16 2.45 -0.47
N TYR A 150 7.22 3.78 -0.54
CA TYR A 150 7.68 4.51 -1.72
C TYR A 150 9.21 4.63 -1.83
N VAL A 151 9.94 4.44 -0.72
CA VAL A 151 11.42 4.49 -0.74
C VAL A 151 12.02 3.12 -0.55
N LYS A 152 11.55 2.32 0.41
CA LYS A 152 12.08 0.96 0.64
C LYS A 152 11.42 -0.12 -0.19
N GLY A 153 10.24 0.15 -0.78
CA GLY A 153 9.55 -0.80 -1.65
C GLY A 153 8.91 -1.95 -0.89
N ASP A 154 8.59 -1.80 0.40
CA ASP A 154 8.19 -2.90 1.28
C ASP A 154 6.90 -3.64 0.86
N HIS A 155 6.14 -3.09 -0.09
CA HIS A 155 5.03 -3.79 -0.71
C HIS A 155 5.46 -4.84 -1.75
N THR A 156 6.63 -4.72 -2.38
CA THR A 156 7.02 -5.56 -3.52
C THR A 156 8.50 -5.92 -3.56
N ASN A 157 9.31 -5.54 -2.56
CA ASN A 157 10.76 -5.81 -2.50
C ASN A 157 11.11 -7.24 -2.04
N PHE A 158 10.15 -8.16 -2.04
CA PHE A 158 10.34 -9.55 -1.67
C PHE A 158 9.37 -10.47 -2.41
N GLU A 159 9.83 -11.70 -2.65
CA GLU A 159 9.01 -12.79 -3.18
C GLU A 159 8.18 -13.44 -2.08
N ILE A 160 6.94 -13.79 -2.39
CA ILE A 160 6.07 -14.50 -1.45
C ILE A 160 6.53 -15.96 -1.37
N GLU A 161 7.05 -16.34 -0.21
CA GLU A 161 7.49 -17.70 0.07
C GLU A 161 6.27 -18.62 0.34
N PRO A 162 6.02 -19.64 -0.50
CA PRO A 162 4.83 -20.49 -0.41
C PRO A 162 4.66 -21.22 0.93
N SER A 163 5.76 -21.49 1.64
CA SER A 163 5.72 -22.17 2.94
C SER A 163 4.98 -21.38 4.02
N PHE A 164 4.90 -20.04 3.93
CA PHE A 164 4.16 -19.21 4.89
C PHE A 164 3.23 -18.16 4.28
N GLY A 165 3.28 -17.94 2.97
CA GLY A 165 2.51 -16.92 2.27
C GLY A 165 1.77 -17.45 1.06
N VAL A 166 0.63 -16.84 0.74
CA VAL A 166 -0.16 -17.09 -0.47
C VAL A 166 -0.65 -15.77 -1.06
N GLU A 167 -0.84 -15.71 -2.36
CA GLU A 167 -1.30 -14.51 -3.07
C GLU A 167 -2.79 -14.65 -3.46
N ALA A 168 -3.57 -13.63 -3.14
CA ALA A 168 -5.03 -13.66 -3.23
C ALA A 168 -5.55 -13.77 -4.66
N THR A 169 -4.99 -13.03 -5.63
CA THR A 169 -5.43 -13.09 -7.03
C THR A 169 -5.10 -14.43 -7.70
N THR A 170 -4.07 -15.12 -7.22
CA THR A 170 -3.74 -16.49 -7.64
C THR A 170 -4.69 -17.52 -7.03
N LEU A 171 -5.05 -17.36 -5.75
CA LEU A 171 -5.98 -18.28 -5.08
C LEU A 171 -7.44 -18.12 -5.53
N TYR A 172 -7.84 -16.90 -5.88
CA TYR A 172 -9.21 -16.53 -6.21
C TYR A 172 -9.28 -15.75 -7.54
N PRO A 173 -8.92 -16.39 -8.67
CA PRO A 173 -8.88 -15.74 -9.97
C PRO A 173 -10.26 -15.30 -10.50
N ASP A 174 -11.35 -15.76 -9.86
CA ASP A 174 -12.71 -15.38 -10.16
C ASP A 174 -13.09 -13.98 -9.64
N VAL A 175 -12.34 -13.44 -8.67
CA VAL A 175 -12.59 -12.10 -8.12
C VAL A 175 -12.15 -11.05 -9.12
N LYS A 176 -13.12 -10.26 -9.59
CA LYS A 176 -12.87 -9.06 -10.39
C LYS A 176 -12.60 -7.89 -9.45
N TYR A 177 -11.33 -7.58 -9.22
CA TYR A 177 -10.93 -6.44 -8.41
C TYR A 177 -10.98 -5.14 -9.23
N THR A 178 -11.19 -4.02 -8.54
CA THR A 178 -11.16 -2.67 -9.10
C THR A 178 -9.71 -2.25 -9.32
N THR A 179 -9.40 -1.83 -10.54
CA THR A 179 -8.06 -1.35 -10.87
C THR A 179 -7.83 0.08 -10.37
N VAL A 180 -6.57 0.49 -10.20
CA VAL A 180 -6.23 1.91 -9.91
C VAL A 180 -6.74 2.83 -11.03
N ASP A 181 -6.66 2.38 -12.28
CA ASP A 181 -7.19 3.12 -13.44
C ASP A 181 -8.70 3.37 -13.33
N GLU A 182 -9.48 2.33 -13.05
CA GLU A 182 -10.93 2.42 -12.85
C GLU A 182 -11.26 3.30 -11.64
N PHE A 183 -10.55 3.14 -10.52
CA PHE A 183 -10.77 3.93 -9.31
C PHE A 183 -10.57 5.42 -9.57
N LEU A 184 -9.51 5.80 -10.29
CA LEU A 184 -9.21 7.21 -10.56
C LEU A 184 -10.21 7.90 -11.50
N ASN A 185 -11.00 7.14 -12.28
CA ASN A 185 -12.03 7.72 -13.16
C ASN A 185 -13.10 8.52 -12.40
N GLN A 186 -13.32 8.23 -11.11
CA GLN A 186 -14.30 8.96 -10.30
C GLN A 186 -13.91 10.43 -9.99
N PHE A 187 -12.66 10.83 -10.29
CA PHE A 187 -12.15 12.18 -10.04
C PHE A 187 -12.02 13.03 -11.31
N LEU A 188 -12.41 12.49 -12.47
CA LEU A 188 -12.34 13.17 -13.77
C LEU A 188 -13.32 14.34 -13.84
#